data_AF-A0A1Q7S9Y0-F1
#
_entry.id   AF-A0A1Q7S9Y0-F1
#
_cell.length_a   1.000
_cell.length_b   1.000
_cell.length_c   1.000
_cell.angle_alpha   90.00
_cell.angle_beta   90.00
_cell.angle_gamma   90.00
#
_symmetry.space_group_name_H-M   'P 1'
#
loop_
_entity.id
_entity.type
_entity.pdbx_description
1 polymer ?
#
loop_
_entity_poly.entity_id
_entity_poly.type
_entity_poly.pdbx_seq_one_letter_code
_entity_poly.pdbx_strand_id
1 'polypeptide(L)'
;MRFPGVGELEFFVTDGLGTLPTTFPNVNEMAEYTLRYPGHARIMESLRTIGLLDKVPIKVDGNSIEPRRVVLELMRSLSLDSGKEDLLAFRVEVRGRIGRRLGEVSYQMLDFYDPRLRATAMARTTAYTCTAVTHLIIEGKIPKKGVVTPEELGTEERLFRFVKMFLKARRVLLRIQSLSK
;
A
#
# COMPACT_ATOMS: atom_id res chain seq x y z
N MET A 1 8.22 13.75 -3.10
CA MET A 1 6.88 14.08 -2.55
C MET A 1 7.03 14.20 -1.05
N ARG A 2 6.57 15.31 -0.46
CA ARG A 2 6.59 15.47 0.99
C ARG A 2 5.35 14.85 1.64
N PHE A 3 5.56 13.88 2.52
CA PHE A 3 4.50 13.22 3.27
C PHE A 3 4.48 13.71 4.74
N PRO A 4 3.38 14.31 5.22
CA PRO A 4 3.27 14.79 6.60
C PRO A 4 3.54 13.68 7.62
N GLY A 5 4.47 13.91 8.54
CA GLY A 5 4.86 12.93 9.56
C GLY A 5 5.93 11.92 9.13
N VAL A 6 6.40 11.96 7.87
CA VAL A 6 7.49 11.09 7.38
C VAL A 6 8.63 11.91 6.80
N GLY A 7 8.35 12.85 5.90
CA GLY A 7 9.38 13.65 5.22
C GLY A 7 9.33 13.53 3.70
N GLU A 8 10.47 13.73 3.05
CA GLU A 8 10.60 13.56 1.60
C GLU A 8 10.65 12.08 1.23
N LEU A 9 9.89 11.71 0.19
CA LEU A 9 9.82 10.38 -0.36
C LEU A 9 9.95 10.42 -1.89
N GLU A 10 10.64 9.43 -2.44
CA GLU A 10 10.58 9.06 -3.86
C GLU A 10 9.30 8.24 -4.11
N PHE A 11 8.78 8.31 -5.32
CA PHE A 11 7.58 7.56 -5.71
C PHE A 11 7.71 7.03 -7.14
N PHE A 12 7.20 5.82 -7.37
CA PHE A 12 7.33 5.12 -8.64
C PHE A 12 5.98 4.52 -9.03
N VAL A 13 5.61 4.64 -10.30
CA VAL A 13 4.37 4.02 -10.82
C VAL A 13 4.43 2.52 -10.54
N THR A 14 3.36 1.98 -10.00
CA THR A 14 3.21 0.56 -9.70
C THR A 14 1.90 0.05 -10.29
N ASP A 15 1.91 -1.20 -10.75
CA ASP A 15 0.71 -1.87 -11.23
C ASP A 15 -0.09 -2.46 -10.06
N GLY A 16 -0.98 -1.65 -9.49
CA GLY A 16 -1.90 -2.12 -8.44
C GLY A 16 -3.33 -1.57 -8.54
N LEU A 17 -3.64 -0.80 -9.59
CA LEU A 17 -4.99 -0.28 -9.83
C LEU A 17 -6.02 -1.40 -10.04
N GLY A 18 -5.58 -2.56 -10.50
CA GLY A 18 -6.43 -3.75 -10.64
C GLY A 18 -7.69 -3.48 -11.45
N THR A 19 -8.86 -3.67 -10.83
CA THR A 19 -10.17 -3.49 -11.46
C THR A 19 -10.69 -2.05 -11.43
N LEU A 20 -10.02 -1.12 -10.74
CA LEU A 20 -10.46 0.28 -10.63
C LEU A 20 -10.72 0.97 -11.98
N PRO A 21 -9.88 0.83 -13.03
CA PRO A 21 -10.16 1.46 -14.33
C PRO A 21 -11.45 0.96 -14.98
N THR A 22 -11.77 -0.32 -14.77
CA THR A 22 -13.02 -0.93 -15.27
C THR A 22 -14.22 -0.50 -14.43
N THR A 23 -14.06 -0.42 -13.10
CA THR A 23 -15.13 -0.02 -12.18
C THR A 23 -15.48 1.47 -12.32
N PHE A 24 -14.49 2.32 -12.62
CA PHE A 24 -14.66 3.76 -12.77
C PHE A 24 -14.24 4.24 -14.17
N PRO A 25 -14.98 3.89 -15.23
CA PRO A 25 -14.57 4.17 -16.62
C PRO A 25 -14.58 5.67 -16.98
N ASN A 26 -15.23 6.50 -16.15
CA ASN A 26 -15.31 7.95 -16.35
C ASN A 26 -14.13 8.72 -15.73
N VAL A 27 -13.14 8.01 -15.15
CA VAL A 27 -11.94 8.62 -14.59
C VAL A 27 -10.87 8.70 -15.69
N ASN A 28 -10.53 9.92 -16.10
CA ASN A 28 -9.59 10.16 -17.20
C ASN A 28 -8.15 9.74 -16.87
N GLU A 29 -7.73 9.94 -15.63
CA GLU A 29 -6.37 9.69 -15.16
C GLU A 29 -6.40 8.93 -13.85
N MET A 30 -5.69 7.80 -13.81
CA MET A 30 -5.57 6.96 -12.63
C MET A 30 -4.13 6.41 -12.57
N ALA A 31 -3.50 6.52 -11.41
CA ALA A 31 -2.15 6.01 -11.19
C ALA A 31 -2.00 5.57 -9.74
N GLU A 32 -1.28 4.47 -9.53
CA GLU A 32 -0.81 4.04 -8.22
C GLU A 32 0.70 4.21 -8.15
N TYR A 33 1.17 4.64 -6.98
CA TYR A 33 2.58 4.85 -6.74
C TYR A 33 3.04 4.15 -5.46
N THR A 34 4.19 3.47 -5.56
CA THR A 34 4.91 2.97 -4.41
C THR A 34 5.87 4.04 -3.87
N LEU A 35 5.81 4.31 -2.57
CA LEU A 35 6.67 5.29 -1.90
C LEU A 35 7.92 4.64 -1.32
N ARG A 36 9.08 5.32 -1.42
CA ARG A 36 10.35 4.92 -0.82
C ARG A 36 11.13 6.13 -0.31
N TYR A 37 12.06 5.88 0.60
CA TYR A 37 12.99 6.93 1.03
C TYR A 37 13.93 7.36 -0.10
N PRO A 38 14.39 8.63 -0.09
CA PRO A 38 15.33 9.15 -1.08
C PRO A 38 16.59 8.28 -1.21
N GLY A 39 17.03 8.06 -2.45
CA GLY A 39 18.17 7.22 -2.79
C GLY A 39 17.83 5.75 -3.04
N HIS A 40 16.61 5.29 -2.73
CA HIS A 40 16.21 3.90 -2.94
C HIS A 40 16.31 3.50 -4.41
N ALA A 41 15.75 4.29 -5.34
CA ALA A 41 15.83 3.96 -6.76
C ALA A 41 17.27 3.87 -7.26
N ARG A 42 18.14 4.78 -6.82
CA ARG A 42 19.55 4.77 -7.21
C ARG A 42 20.26 3.50 -6.75
N ILE A 43 20.00 3.04 -5.53
CA ILE A 43 20.56 1.79 -5.02
C ILE A 43 20.07 0.60 -5.86
N MET A 44 18.76 0.51 -6.09
CA MET A 44 18.17 -0.60 -6.85
C MET A 44 18.65 -0.62 -8.31
N GLU A 45 18.78 0.54 -8.95
CA GLU A 45 19.32 0.65 -10.31
C GLU A 45 20.80 0.26 -10.36
N SER A 46 21.57 0.59 -9.32
CA SER A 46 22.98 0.18 -9.23
C SER A 46 23.10 -1.34 -9.15
N LEU A 47 22.30 -2.00 -8.29
CA LEU A 47 22.26 -3.46 -8.17
C LEU A 47 21.84 -4.13 -9.47
N ARG A 48 20.85 -3.56 -10.16
CA ARG A 48 20.38 -4.04 -11.46
C ARG A 48 21.47 -3.92 -12.54
N THR A 49 22.11 -2.76 -12.64
CA THR A 49 23.10 -2.44 -13.67
C THR A 49 24.30 -3.39 -13.65
N ILE A 50 24.74 -3.80 -12.46
CA ILE A 50 25.88 -4.72 -12.30
C ILE A 50 25.47 -6.20 -12.34
N GLY A 51 24.21 -6.51 -12.67
CA GLY A 51 23.70 -7.87 -12.81
C GLY A 51 23.44 -8.61 -11.50
N LEU A 52 23.50 -7.93 -10.34
CA LEU A 52 23.27 -8.57 -9.04
C LEU A 52 21.81 -9.01 -8.84
N LEU A 53 20.86 -8.48 -9.63
CA LEU A 53 19.46 -8.88 -9.60
C LEU A 53 19.10 -9.90 -10.70
N ASP A 54 20.09 -10.38 -11.47
CA ASP A 54 19.86 -11.29 -12.58
C ASP A 54 19.54 -12.72 -12.12
N LYS A 55 18.68 -13.38 -12.91
CA LYS A 55 18.30 -14.78 -12.73
C LYS A 55 19.20 -15.74 -13.54
N VAL A 56 19.97 -15.22 -14.49
CA VAL A 56 20.85 -16.03 -15.34
C VAL A 56 22.08 -16.41 -14.51
N PRO A 57 22.38 -17.70 -14.33
CA PRO A 57 23.54 -18.10 -13.55
C PRO A 57 24.85 -17.73 -14.24
N ILE A 58 25.83 -17.32 -13.43
CA ILE A 58 27.22 -17.08 -13.84
C ILE A 58 28.13 -18.19 -13.30
N LYS A 59 29.29 -18.38 -13.93
CA LYS A 59 30.32 -19.31 -13.47
C LYS A 59 31.38 -18.59 -12.63
N VAL A 60 31.56 -19.03 -11.39
CA VAL A 60 32.60 -18.54 -10.47
C VAL A 60 33.29 -19.76 -9.87
N ASP A 61 34.59 -19.92 -10.08
CA ASP A 61 35.37 -21.07 -9.61
C ASP A 61 34.72 -22.44 -9.93
N GLY A 62 34.17 -22.56 -11.14
CA GLY A 62 33.46 -23.77 -11.62
C GLY A 62 32.01 -23.91 -11.13
N ASN A 63 31.63 -23.17 -10.08
CA ASN A 63 30.28 -23.18 -9.52
C ASN A 63 29.31 -22.33 -10.35
N SER A 64 28.07 -22.80 -10.49
CA SER A 64 26.99 -22.06 -11.15
C SER A 64 26.21 -21.28 -10.09
N ILE A 65 26.21 -19.95 -10.16
CA ILE A 65 25.63 -19.08 -9.14
C ILE A 65 24.60 -18.16 -9.79
N GLU A 66 23.36 -18.14 -9.27
CA GLU A 66 22.34 -17.13 -9.61
C GLU A 66 22.60 -15.87 -8.75
N PRO A 67 23.04 -14.73 -9.32
CA PRO A 67 23.40 -13.53 -8.55
C PRO A 67 22.27 -13.07 -7.62
N ARG A 68 21.03 -13.07 -8.13
CA ARG A 68 19.86 -12.68 -7.34
C ARG A 68 19.67 -13.51 -6.08
N ARG A 69 19.98 -14.82 -6.11
CA ARG A 69 19.88 -15.65 -4.89
C ARG A 69 20.89 -15.25 -3.84
N VAL A 70 22.10 -14.89 -4.25
CA VAL A 70 23.14 -14.40 -3.33
C VAL A 70 22.68 -13.10 -2.68
N VAL A 71 22.20 -12.13 -3.45
CA VAL A 71 21.66 -10.88 -2.91
C VAL A 71 20.52 -11.14 -1.93
N LEU A 72 19.55 -11.99 -2.29
CA LEU A 72 18.42 -12.32 -1.42
C LEU A 72 18.89 -12.93 -0.09
N GLU A 73 19.88 -13.82 -0.13
CA GLU A 73 20.44 -14.44 1.07
C GLU A 73 21.16 -13.40 1.95
N LEU A 74 21.98 -12.54 1.34
CA LEU A 74 22.67 -11.44 2.05
C LEU A 74 21.67 -10.46 2.69
N MET A 75 20.51 -10.23 2.06
CA MET A 75 19.48 -9.35 2.59
C MET A 75 18.61 -10.01 3.68
N ARG A 76 18.71 -11.33 3.91
CA ARG A 76 17.94 -11.97 4.99
C ARG A 76 18.31 -11.43 6.36
N SER A 77 19.59 -11.11 6.59
CA SER A 77 20.05 -10.51 7.86
C SER A 77 19.39 -9.16 8.12
N LEU A 78 19.20 -8.33 7.08
CA LEU A 78 18.47 -7.07 7.19
C LEU A 78 17.02 -7.28 7.66
N SER A 79 16.39 -8.41 7.33
CA SER A 79 15.04 -8.75 7.79
C SER A 79 15.00 -9.26 9.24
N LEU A 80 16.12 -9.76 9.76
CA LEU A 80 16.24 -10.27 11.13
C LEU A 80 16.68 -9.17 12.11
N ASP A 81 17.50 -8.21 11.65
CA ASP A 81 18.13 -7.17 12.46
C ASP A 81 17.41 -5.81 12.43
N SER A 82 16.49 -5.56 11.49
CA SER A 82 15.89 -4.22 11.27
C SER A 82 14.98 -3.69 12.39
N GLY A 83 14.86 -4.41 13.52
CA GLY A 83 13.84 -4.12 14.51
C GLY A 83 12.45 -4.41 13.93
N LYS A 84 11.49 -4.76 14.78
CA LYS A 84 10.11 -5.01 14.32
C LYS A 84 9.38 -3.72 13.96
N GLU A 85 10.06 -2.58 13.97
CA GLU A 85 9.45 -1.27 13.81
C GLU A 85 9.33 -0.91 12.34
N ASP A 86 8.10 -0.75 11.88
CA ASP A 86 7.78 -0.27 10.54
C ASP A 86 6.81 0.91 10.61
N LEU A 87 6.56 1.49 9.43
CA LEU A 87 5.52 2.48 9.25
C LEU A 87 4.77 2.20 7.96
N LEU A 88 3.53 2.66 7.91
CA LEU A 88 2.72 2.69 6.70
C LEU A 88 2.31 4.14 6.43
N ALA A 89 2.72 4.65 5.28
CA ALA A 89 2.30 5.94 4.74
C ALA A 89 1.46 5.69 3.49
N PHE A 90 0.17 5.99 3.56
CA PHE A 90 -0.79 5.78 2.49
C PHE A 90 -1.58 7.06 2.23
N ARG A 91 -1.77 7.38 0.95
CA ARG A 91 -2.56 8.52 0.51
C ARG A 91 -3.33 8.18 -0.75
N VAL A 92 -4.58 8.60 -0.80
CA VAL A 92 -5.42 8.62 -2.00
C VAL A 92 -5.83 10.05 -2.25
N GLU A 93 -5.62 10.54 -3.47
CA GLU A 93 -6.03 11.87 -3.91
C GLU A 93 -7.01 11.71 -5.07
N VAL A 94 -8.19 12.30 -4.93
CA VAL A 94 -9.25 12.26 -5.94
C VAL A 94 -9.59 13.70 -6.31
N ARG A 95 -9.50 14.01 -7.60
CA ARG A 95 -9.85 15.32 -8.17
C ARG A 95 -10.92 15.12 -9.24
N GLY A 96 -11.90 16.01 -9.26
CA GLY A 96 -12.98 15.93 -10.23
C GLY A 96 -13.90 17.15 -10.18
N ARG A 97 -15.07 17.01 -10.83
CA ARG A 97 -16.12 18.04 -10.81
C ARG A 97 -17.29 17.59 -9.96
N ILE A 98 -17.74 18.46 -9.06
CA ILE A 98 -19.01 18.34 -8.34
C ILE A 98 -19.95 19.41 -8.91
N GLY A 99 -20.83 19.00 -9.81
CA GLY A 99 -21.59 19.93 -10.63
C GLY A 99 -20.67 20.80 -11.50
N ARG A 100 -20.69 22.12 -11.28
CA ARG A 100 -19.84 23.07 -12.01
C ARG A 100 -18.49 23.37 -11.33
N ARG A 101 -18.28 22.93 -10.09
CA ARG A 101 -17.08 23.25 -9.31
C ARG A 101 -16.05 22.14 -9.42
N LEU A 102 -14.78 22.50 -9.51
CA LEU A 102 -13.69 21.57 -9.28
C LEU A 102 -13.62 21.26 -7.77
N GLY A 103 -13.40 20.00 -7.44
CA GLY A 103 -13.28 19.53 -6.07
C GLY A 103 -12.13 18.54 -5.93
N GLU A 104 -11.55 18.52 -4.75
CA GLU A 104 -10.48 17.59 -4.38
C GLU A 104 -10.78 16.99 -3.00
N VAL A 105 -10.63 15.67 -2.91
CA VAL A 105 -10.70 14.92 -1.66
C VAL A 105 -9.44 14.10 -1.52
N SER A 106 -8.78 14.23 -0.37
CA SER A 106 -7.63 13.39 -0.03
C SER A 106 -7.93 12.54 1.20
N TYR A 107 -7.58 11.26 1.12
CA TYR A 107 -7.54 10.35 2.24
C TYR A 107 -6.09 10.07 2.60
N GLN A 108 -5.77 10.08 3.89
CA GLN A 108 -4.41 9.82 4.37
C GLN A 108 -4.44 8.88 5.57
N MET A 109 -3.53 7.90 5.57
CA MET A 109 -3.24 7.04 6.70
C MET A 109 -1.74 7.08 6.97
N LEU A 110 -1.38 7.33 8.22
CA LEU A 110 -0.03 7.19 8.73
C LEU A 110 -0.11 6.35 10.00
N ASP A 111 0.47 5.16 9.97
CA ASP A 111 0.51 4.24 11.10
C ASP A 111 1.94 3.78 11.35
N PHE A 112 2.22 3.42 12.59
CA PHE A 112 3.54 3.00 13.06
C PHE A 112 3.41 1.68 13.82
N TYR A 113 4.54 1.02 14.00
CA TYR A 113 4.66 -0.10 14.92
C TYR A 113 4.00 0.20 16.28
N ASP A 114 3.19 -0.74 16.76
CA ASP A 114 2.59 -0.65 18.09
C ASP A 114 3.40 -1.50 19.08
N PRO A 115 4.18 -0.88 19.99
CA PRO A 115 5.00 -1.62 20.95
C PRO A 115 4.16 -2.37 22.00
N ARG A 116 2.92 -1.95 22.26
CA ARG A 116 2.03 -2.62 23.21
C ARG A 116 1.48 -3.92 22.62
N LEU A 117 1.10 -3.87 21.35
CA LEU A 117 0.60 -5.05 20.61
C LEU A 117 1.73 -5.90 20.02
N ARG A 118 2.96 -5.37 20.02
CA ARG A 118 4.13 -5.91 19.32
C ARG A 118 3.85 -6.21 17.84
N ALA A 119 3.06 -5.35 17.20
CA ALA A 119 2.55 -5.55 15.86
C ALA A 119 2.95 -4.41 14.92
N THR A 120 3.39 -4.78 13.72
CA THR A 120 3.77 -3.84 12.65
C THR A 120 2.57 -3.04 12.15
N ALA A 121 2.81 -1.81 11.70
CA ALA A 121 1.84 -1.00 10.97
C ALA A 121 1.26 -1.78 9.80
N MET A 122 2.11 -2.43 8.99
CA MET A 122 1.70 -3.25 7.87
C MET A 122 0.78 -4.41 8.28
N ALA A 123 1.12 -5.14 9.36
CA ALA A 123 0.28 -6.24 9.82
C ALA A 123 -1.06 -5.73 10.35
N ARG A 124 -1.07 -4.63 11.11
CA ARG A 124 -2.29 -4.06 11.69
C ARG A 124 -3.24 -3.58 10.60
N THR A 125 -2.77 -2.77 9.65
CA THR A 125 -3.61 -2.20 8.58
C THR A 125 -4.14 -3.29 7.65
N THR A 126 -3.33 -4.31 7.34
CA THR A 126 -3.72 -5.44 6.49
C THR A 126 -4.71 -6.35 7.21
N ALA A 127 -4.33 -6.87 8.39
CA ALA A 127 -5.11 -7.88 9.09
C ALA A 127 -6.43 -7.33 9.64
N TYR A 128 -6.46 -6.10 10.15
CA TYR A 128 -7.71 -5.52 10.64
C TYR A 128 -8.68 -5.18 9.52
N THR A 129 -8.19 -4.77 8.34
CA THR A 129 -9.06 -4.56 7.17
C THR A 129 -9.65 -5.90 6.71
N CYS A 130 -8.82 -6.95 6.60
CA CYS A 130 -9.27 -8.30 6.29
C CYS A 130 -10.33 -8.76 7.29
N THR A 131 -10.07 -8.62 8.60
CA THR A 131 -10.98 -9.03 9.67
C THR A 131 -12.30 -8.25 9.61
N ALA A 132 -12.28 -6.94 9.34
CA ALA A 132 -13.49 -6.14 9.18
C ALA A 132 -14.37 -6.68 8.04
N VAL A 133 -13.78 -7.00 6.89
CA VAL A 133 -14.51 -7.59 5.77
C VAL A 133 -15.02 -8.99 6.11
N THR A 134 -14.24 -9.81 6.84
CA THR A 134 -14.68 -11.12 7.33
C THR A 134 -15.93 -11.00 8.22
N HIS A 135 -16.00 -10.01 9.11
CA HIS A 135 -17.22 -9.75 9.89
C HIS A 135 -18.43 -9.44 9.00
N LEU A 136 -18.26 -8.63 7.97
CA LEU A 136 -19.34 -8.32 7.01
C LEU A 136 -19.83 -9.57 6.27
N ILE A 137 -18.93 -10.51 5.95
CA ILE A 137 -19.27 -11.79 5.33
C ILE A 137 -20.07 -12.67 6.29
N ILE A 138 -19.57 -12.88 7.52
CA ILE A 138 -20.19 -13.75 8.52
C ILE A 138 -21.60 -13.26 8.88
N GLU A 139 -21.78 -11.94 8.99
CA GLU A 139 -23.07 -11.32 9.31
C GLU A 139 -24.02 -11.22 8.11
N GLY A 140 -23.63 -11.73 6.93
CA GLY A 140 -24.46 -11.70 5.72
C GLY A 140 -24.74 -10.28 5.22
N LYS A 141 -23.87 -9.32 5.52
CA LYS A 141 -24.04 -7.90 5.16
C LYS A 141 -23.60 -7.56 3.74
N ILE A 142 -22.81 -8.43 3.10
CA ILE A 142 -22.40 -8.25 1.70
C ILE A 142 -23.51 -8.79 0.80
N PRO A 143 -24.17 -7.93 -0.02
CA PRO A 143 -25.38 -8.32 -0.76
C PRO A 143 -25.11 -9.21 -1.97
N LYS A 144 -23.92 -9.08 -2.56
CA LYS A 144 -23.52 -9.78 -3.79
C LYS A 144 -22.80 -11.09 -3.46
N LYS A 145 -23.09 -12.15 -4.23
CA LYS A 145 -22.37 -13.43 -4.20
C LYS A 145 -21.35 -13.50 -5.33
N GLY A 146 -20.30 -14.30 -5.16
CA GLY A 146 -19.19 -14.42 -6.10
C GLY A 146 -18.05 -13.47 -5.77
N VAL A 147 -17.35 -12.98 -6.79
CA VAL A 147 -16.25 -12.02 -6.62
C VAL A 147 -16.84 -10.62 -6.38
N VAL A 148 -16.46 -10.03 -5.24
CA VAL A 148 -16.80 -8.65 -4.86
C VAL A 148 -15.49 -7.89 -4.67
N THR A 149 -15.27 -6.84 -5.44
CA THR A 149 -14.04 -6.05 -5.36
C THR A 149 -14.07 -5.05 -4.20
N PRO A 150 -12.91 -4.61 -3.68
CA PRO A 150 -12.87 -3.63 -2.59
C PRO A 150 -13.62 -2.33 -2.90
N GLU A 151 -13.58 -1.87 -4.16
CA GLU A 151 -14.29 -0.68 -4.59
C GLU A 151 -15.81 -0.88 -4.69
N GLU A 152 -16.29 -2.08 -5.04
CA GLU A 152 -17.72 -2.42 -4.96
C GLU A 152 -18.22 -2.42 -3.51
N LEU A 153 -17.39 -2.87 -2.56
CA LEU A 153 -17.71 -2.79 -1.13
C LEU A 153 -17.65 -1.32 -0.63
N GLY A 154 -16.69 -0.56 -1.13
CA GLY A 154 -16.42 0.82 -0.72
C GLY A 154 -17.46 1.84 -1.19
N THR A 155 -18.16 1.59 -2.30
CA THR A 155 -19.25 2.46 -2.79
C THR A 155 -20.50 2.35 -1.93
N GLU A 156 -20.71 1.23 -1.23
CA GLU A 156 -21.79 1.08 -0.28
C GLU A 156 -21.42 1.76 1.05
N GLU A 157 -21.96 2.96 1.28
CA GLU A 157 -21.56 3.84 2.39
C GLU A 157 -21.64 3.14 3.76
N ARG A 158 -22.65 2.30 3.97
CA ARG A 158 -22.81 1.54 5.22
C ARG A 158 -21.64 0.58 5.46
N LEU A 159 -21.19 -0.12 4.43
CA LEU A 159 -20.10 -1.10 4.52
C LEU A 159 -18.75 -0.39 4.71
N PHE A 160 -18.51 0.66 3.91
CA PHE A 160 -17.32 1.50 4.07
C PHE A 160 -17.22 2.10 5.47
N ARG A 161 -18.33 2.64 5.99
CA ARG A 161 -18.41 3.20 7.35
C ARG A 161 -18.11 2.15 8.41
N PHE A 162 -18.61 0.92 8.25
CA PHE A 162 -18.31 -0.18 9.16
C PHE A 162 -16.80 -0.48 9.20
N VAL A 163 -16.17 -0.67 8.03
CA VAL A 163 -14.72 -0.93 7.95
C VAL A 163 -13.92 0.21 8.59
N LYS A 164 -14.25 1.47 8.26
CA LYS A 164 -13.58 2.64 8.83
C LYS A 164 -13.72 2.70 10.35
N MET A 165 -14.89 2.39 10.92
CA MET A 165 -15.10 2.36 12.36
C MET A 165 -14.40 1.18 13.04
N PHE A 166 -14.37 0.02 12.38
CA PHE A 166 -13.66 -1.16 12.86
C PHE A 166 -12.15 -0.90 12.99
N LEU A 167 -11.56 -0.23 11.99
CA LEU A 167 -10.16 0.22 12.01
C LEU A 167 -9.92 1.29 13.07
N LYS A 168 -10.80 2.30 13.16
CA LYS A 168 -10.69 3.38 14.16
C LYS A 168 -10.70 2.85 15.59
N ALA A 169 -11.56 1.87 15.90
CA ALA A 169 -11.62 1.23 17.22
C ALA A 169 -10.30 0.54 17.61
N ARG A 170 -9.46 0.19 16.62
CA ARG A 170 -8.13 -0.43 16.77
C ARG A 170 -6.98 0.56 16.55
N ARG A 171 -7.28 1.86 16.61
CA ARG A 171 -6.33 2.96 16.47
C ARG A 171 -5.62 3.00 15.10
N VAL A 172 -6.23 2.41 14.06
CA VAL A 172 -5.81 2.60 12.67
C VAL A 172 -6.67 3.70 12.06
N LEU A 173 -6.08 4.85 11.78
CA LEU A 173 -6.81 6.09 11.49
C LEU A 173 -6.72 6.49 10.01
N LEU A 174 -7.85 6.42 9.32
CA LEU A 174 -8.02 7.03 7.99
C LEU A 174 -8.53 8.47 8.15
N ARG A 175 -7.66 9.45 7.89
CA ARG A 175 -7.97 10.87 7.93
C ARG A 175 -8.47 11.34 6.57
N ILE A 176 -9.49 12.20 6.58
CA ILE A 176 -9.99 12.87 5.38
C ILE A 176 -9.50 14.31 5.43
N GLN A 177 -8.83 14.74 4.37
CA GLN A 177 -8.55 16.14 4.10
C GLN A 177 -9.42 16.56 2.91
N SER A 178 -10.48 17.30 3.18
CA SER A 178 -11.19 18.03 2.13
C SER A 178 -10.46 19.33 1.90
N LEU A 179 -9.90 19.52 0.71
CA LEU A 179 -9.45 20.82 0.24
C LEU A 179 -10.56 21.37 -0.65
N SER A 180 -11.62 21.88 -0.02
CA SER A 180 -12.56 22.74 -0.73
C SER A 180 -11.93 24.13 -0.85
N LYS A 181 -11.63 24.56 -2.08
CA LYS A 181 -11.56 25.97 -2.46
C LYS A 181 -12.74 26.29 -3.36
#